data_AF-A0A382P235-F1
#
_entry.id   AF-A0A382P235-F1
#
_cell.length_a   1.000
_cell.length_b   1.000
_cell.length_c   1.000
_cell.angle_alpha   90.00
_cell.angle_beta   90.00
_cell.angle_gamma   90.00
#
_symmetry.space_group_name_H-M   'P 1'
#
loop_
_entity.id
_entity.type
_entity.pdbx_description
1 polymer ?
#
loop_
_entity_poly.entity_id
_entity_poly.type
_entity_poly.pdbx_seq_one_letter_code
_entity_poly.pdbx_strand_id
1 'polypeptide(L)'
;MKIYKNFLVETKQEKTAIATYGRMNPPTIGHVKLAKKILSEARRHKAEPYICLSPTQNAKKDPLDPERKLYYVEKTIGPHIHIDIKVSLFEALSDLYSKGFKKLVFVVGSDRLSKFSKW
;
A
#
# COMPACT_ATOMS: atom_id res chain seq x y z
N MET A 1 4.01 3.93 -42.07
CA MET A 1 4.07 4.54 -40.71
C MET A 1 3.31 3.68 -39.68
N LYS A 2 3.78 2.46 -39.39
CA LYS A 2 3.16 1.52 -38.41
C LYS A 2 4.15 0.95 -37.39
N ILE A 3 5.44 1.23 -37.53
CA ILE A 3 6.51 0.60 -36.73
C ILE A 3 6.71 1.32 -35.39
N TYR A 4 6.60 2.66 -35.37
CA TYR A 4 6.83 3.47 -34.16
C TYR A 4 5.82 3.25 -33.03
N LYS A 5 4.54 2.97 -33.36
CA LYS A 5 3.52 2.74 -32.33
C LYS A 5 3.80 1.47 -31.51
N ASN A 6 4.28 0.40 -32.15
CA ASN A 6 4.56 -0.85 -31.45
C ASN A 6 5.80 -0.74 -30.55
N PHE A 7 6.84 -0.01 -31.00
CA PHE A 7 8.03 0.26 -30.19
C PHE A 7 7.73 1.10 -28.93
N LEU A 8 6.80 2.06 -29.04
CA LEU A 8 6.34 2.86 -27.89
C LEU A 8 5.48 2.06 -26.89
N VAL A 9 4.81 0.99 -27.35
CA VAL A 9 4.04 0.10 -26.48
C VAL A 9 4.96 -0.83 -25.68
N GLU A 10 6.04 -1.30 -26.30
CA GLU A 10 7.05 -2.17 -25.67
C GLU A 10 7.95 -1.43 -24.65
N THR A 11 8.10 -0.11 -24.81
CA THR A 11 8.87 0.77 -23.90
C THR A 11 8.04 1.39 -22.77
N LYS A 12 6.75 1.08 -22.64
CA LYS A 12 5.94 1.54 -21.51
C LYS A 12 6.45 0.90 -20.22
N GLN A 13 7.21 1.68 -19.46
CA GLN A 13 7.78 1.24 -18.19
C GLN A 13 6.65 0.73 -17.27
N GLU A 14 6.76 -0.54 -16.85
CA GLU A 14 5.75 -1.17 -16.01
C GLU A 14 5.56 -0.39 -14.71
N LYS A 15 4.31 -0.01 -14.42
CA LYS A 15 3.97 0.69 -13.19
C LYS A 15 4.26 -0.18 -11.97
N THR A 16 4.96 0.41 -11.01
CA THR A 16 5.30 -0.24 -9.73
C THR A 16 4.52 0.42 -8.60
N ALA A 17 3.89 -0.39 -7.76
CA ALA A 17 3.27 0.04 -6.50
C ALA A 17 4.15 -0.38 -5.32
N ILE A 18 4.32 0.53 -4.36
CA ILE A 18 4.87 0.19 -3.04
C ILE A 18 3.70 0.17 -2.07
N ALA A 19 3.34 -1.00 -1.54
CA ALA A 19 2.12 -1.12 -0.75
C ALA A 19 2.34 -1.81 0.58
N THR A 20 1.42 -1.58 1.51
CA THR A 20 1.25 -2.39 2.72
C THR A 20 -0.23 -2.59 3.02
N TYR A 21 -0.53 -3.62 3.82
CA TYR A 21 -1.86 -3.89 4.33
C TYR A 21 -1.84 -4.07 5.85
N GLY A 22 -2.76 -3.42 6.56
CA GLY A 22 -2.79 -3.49 8.02
C GLY A 22 -4.03 -2.90 8.66
N ARG A 23 -4.13 -3.06 9.99
CA ARG A 23 -5.26 -2.55 10.78
C ARG A 23 -5.09 -1.09 11.16
N MET A 24 -3.88 -0.71 11.59
CA MET A 24 -3.51 0.64 12.06
C MET A 24 -4.56 1.28 12.98
N ASN A 25 -5.07 0.51 13.94
CA ASN A 25 -6.20 0.89 14.79
C ASN A 25 -5.84 0.76 16.28
N PRO A 26 -5.29 1.81 16.94
CA PRO A 26 -4.96 3.13 16.38
C PRO A 26 -3.58 3.17 15.68
N PRO A 27 -3.30 4.22 14.87
CA PRO A 27 -1.97 4.47 14.34
C PRO A 27 -0.97 4.76 15.46
N THR A 28 0.32 4.45 15.23
CA THR A 28 1.40 4.50 16.22
C THR A 28 2.71 4.93 15.55
N ILE A 29 3.74 5.22 16.34
CA ILE A 29 5.08 5.58 15.84
C ILE A 29 5.67 4.48 14.93
N GLY A 30 5.36 3.22 15.20
CA GLY A 30 5.76 2.10 14.33
C GLY A 30 5.17 2.22 12.93
N HIS A 31 3.91 2.65 12.82
CA HIS A 31 3.25 2.89 11.54
C HIS A 31 3.87 4.08 10.78
N VAL A 32 4.31 5.14 11.49
CA VAL A 32 5.06 6.25 10.88
C VAL A 32 6.40 5.77 10.31
N LYS A 33 7.12 4.89 11.02
CA LYS A 33 8.37 4.29 10.50
C LYS A 33 8.10 3.45 9.25
N LEU A 34 7.02 2.67 9.23
CA LEU A 34 6.60 1.90 8.06
C LEU A 34 6.28 2.81 6.87
N ALA A 35 5.53 3.89 7.09
CA ALA A 35 5.20 4.88 6.06
C ALA A 35 6.47 5.56 5.48
N LYS A 36 7.42 5.94 6.33
CA LYS A 36 8.73 6.48 5.90
C LYS A 36 9.50 5.49 5.03
N LYS A 37 9.46 4.19 5.37
CA LYS A 37 10.08 3.15 4.54
C LYS A 37 9.37 3.01 3.19
N ILE A 38 8.04 3.01 3.16
CA ILE A 38 7.25 3.01 1.92
C ILE A 38 7.65 4.17 1.02
N LEU A 39 7.72 5.40 1.55
CA LEU A 39 8.15 6.57 0.78
C LEU A 39 9.59 6.45 0.27
N SER A 40 10.50 5.91 1.08
CA SER A 40 11.88 5.66 0.67
C SER A 40 11.95 4.66 -0.48
N GLU A 41 11.18 3.58 -0.41
CA GLU A 41 11.09 2.59 -1.49
C GLU A 41 10.43 3.18 -2.73
N ALA A 42 9.39 3.99 -2.57
CA ALA A 42 8.70 4.65 -3.68
C ALA A 42 9.65 5.53 -4.48
N ARG A 43 10.49 6.32 -3.80
CA ARG A 43 11.54 7.11 -4.44
C ARG A 43 12.58 6.23 -5.16
N ARG A 44 13.03 5.16 -4.52
CA ARG A 44 14.04 4.24 -5.07
C ARG A 44 13.56 3.55 -6.35
N HIS A 45 12.29 3.13 -6.39
CA HIS A 45 11.70 2.39 -7.50
C HIS A 45 10.96 3.27 -8.51
N LYS A 46 10.93 4.60 -8.32
CA LYS A 46 10.10 5.54 -9.10
C LYS A 46 8.63 5.06 -9.16
N ALA A 47 8.11 4.71 -7.98
CA ALA A 47 6.87 3.96 -7.80
C ALA A 47 5.83 4.75 -6.98
N GLU A 48 4.58 4.32 -7.04
CA GLU A 48 3.47 4.97 -6.33
C GLU A 48 3.24 4.31 -4.94
N PRO A 49 3.21 5.09 -3.84
CA PRO A 49 3.06 4.55 -2.48
C PRO A 49 1.60 4.40 -2.04
N TYR A 50 1.28 3.25 -1.44
CA TYR A 50 -0.07 2.90 -0.95
C TYR A 50 -0.05 2.32 0.47
N ILE A 51 -1.06 2.69 1.26
CA ILE A 51 -1.41 2.03 2.52
C ILE A 51 -2.87 1.61 2.44
N CYS A 52 -3.12 0.30 2.48
CA CYS A 52 -4.46 -0.25 2.51
C CYS A 52 -4.82 -0.69 3.93
N LEU A 53 -5.91 -0.16 4.44
CA LEU A 53 -6.40 -0.39 5.79
C LEU A 53 -7.51 -1.44 5.79
N SER A 54 -7.49 -2.34 6.76
CA SER A 54 -8.61 -3.25 6.98
C SER A 54 -9.81 -2.50 7.59
N PRO A 55 -11.07 -2.78 7.20
CA PRO A 55 -12.25 -2.19 7.81
C PRO A 55 -12.58 -2.76 9.19
N THR A 56 -11.83 -3.76 9.69
CA THR A 56 -12.14 -4.41 10.97
C THR A 56 -12.27 -3.41 12.12
N GLN A 57 -13.33 -3.60 12.91
CA GLN A 57 -13.62 -2.88 14.15
C GLN A 57 -14.01 -3.89 15.23
N ASN A 58 -13.43 -3.76 16.42
CA ASN A 58 -13.85 -4.48 17.63
C ASN A 58 -13.39 -3.71 18.86
N ALA A 59 -14.20 -3.73 19.92
CA ALA A 59 -13.97 -2.88 21.10
C ALA A 59 -12.60 -3.08 21.78
N LYS A 60 -12.01 -4.28 21.70
CA LYS A 60 -10.78 -4.63 22.44
C LYS A 60 -9.49 -4.31 21.69
N LYS A 61 -9.44 -4.57 20.38
CA LYS A 61 -8.23 -4.52 19.56
C LYS A 61 -8.31 -3.50 18.43
N ASP A 62 -9.50 -3.16 17.96
CA ASP A 62 -9.73 -2.29 16.82
C ASP A 62 -10.83 -1.27 17.15
N PRO A 63 -10.61 -0.37 18.13
CA PRO A 63 -11.67 0.46 18.71
C PRO A 63 -12.22 1.53 17.76
N LEU A 64 -11.43 1.97 16.77
CA LEU A 64 -11.87 2.97 15.80
C LEU A 64 -12.72 2.34 14.70
N ASP A 65 -13.84 2.98 14.36
CA ASP A 65 -14.59 2.71 13.14
C ASP A 65 -13.74 3.08 11.89
N PRO A 66 -14.12 2.58 10.70
CA PRO A 66 -13.34 2.79 9.48
C PRO A 66 -13.10 4.27 9.13
N GLU A 67 -14.09 5.14 9.32
CA GLU A 67 -13.99 6.56 8.98
C GLU A 67 -13.00 7.27 9.91
N ARG A 68 -13.13 7.10 11.23
CA ARG A 68 -12.18 7.65 12.19
C ARG A 68 -10.77 7.10 11.99
N LYS A 69 -10.65 5.81 11.67
CA LYS A 69 -9.37 5.18 11.38
C LYS A 69 -8.68 5.85 10.19
N LEU A 70 -9.40 6.06 9.09
CA LEU A 70 -8.86 6.75 7.92
C LEU A 70 -8.38 8.16 8.31
N TYR A 71 -9.23 8.93 8.99
CA TYR A 71 -8.89 10.27 9.47
C TYR A 71 -7.60 10.30 10.29
N TYR A 72 -7.48 9.45 11.32
CA TYR A 72 -6.29 9.44 12.19
C TYR A 72 -5.04 8.98 11.45
N VAL A 73 -5.17 8.00 10.55
CA VAL A 73 -4.04 7.51 9.75
C VAL A 73 -3.55 8.61 8.80
N GLU A 74 -4.44 9.30 8.09
CA GLU A 74 -4.09 10.44 7.23
C GLU A 74 -3.40 11.56 8.00
N LYS A 75 -3.93 11.94 9.17
CA LYS A 75 -3.31 12.95 10.03
C LYS A 75 -1.94 12.53 10.54
N THR A 76 -1.73 11.24 10.78
CA THR A 76 -0.45 10.70 11.29
C THR A 76 0.60 10.56 10.18
N ILE A 77 0.19 10.19 8.97
CA ILE A 77 1.09 9.82 7.88
C ILE A 77 1.35 10.99 6.92
N GLY A 78 0.37 11.85 6.70
CA GLY A 78 0.45 12.96 5.76
C GLY A 78 0.11 12.58 4.31
N PRO A 79 0.14 13.56 3.39
CA PRO A 79 -0.53 13.47 2.08
C PRO A 79 0.28 12.72 1.00
N HIS A 80 1.49 12.24 1.32
CA HIS A 80 2.39 11.68 0.31
C HIS A 80 2.17 10.20 0.00
N ILE A 81 1.17 9.57 0.64
CA ILE A 81 0.83 8.17 0.45
C ILE A 81 -0.67 8.07 0.18
N HIS A 82 -1.06 7.27 -0.81
CA HIS A 82 -2.47 6.97 -1.04
C HIS A 82 -2.98 6.02 0.05
N ILE A 83 -4.00 6.44 0.79
CA ILE A 83 -4.57 5.68 1.90
C ILE A 83 -6.00 5.30 1.53
N ASP A 84 -6.32 4.01 1.62
CA ASP A 84 -7.64 3.51 1.28
C ASP A 84 -8.01 2.34 2.19
N ILE A 85 -9.30 2.03 2.31
CA ILE A 85 -9.81 0.89 3.07
C ILE A 85 -10.16 -0.24 2.10
N LYS A 86 -9.65 -1.45 2.38
CA LYS A 86 -9.90 -2.67 1.60
C LYS A 86 -10.23 -3.83 2.53
N VAL A 87 -11.27 -4.62 2.20
CA VAL A 87 -11.76 -5.71 3.05
C VAL A 87 -10.69 -6.77 3.25
N SER A 88 -9.88 -7.05 2.23
CA SER A 88 -8.78 -8.00 2.30
C SER A 88 -7.51 -7.52 1.59
N LEU A 89 -6.38 -8.18 1.88
CA LEU A 89 -5.14 -7.99 1.14
C LEU A 89 -5.34 -8.28 -0.35
N PHE A 90 -5.99 -9.38 -0.71
CA PHE A 90 -6.17 -9.75 -2.12
C PHE A 90 -7.04 -8.75 -2.87
N GLU A 91 -8.05 -8.17 -2.24
CA GLU A 91 -8.83 -7.08 -2.83
C GLU A 91 -7.95 -5.84 -3.08
N ALA A 92 -7.11 -5.46 -2.11
CA ALA A 92 -6.15 -4.37 -2.30
C ALA A 92 -5.21 -4.63 -3.49
N LEU A 93 -4.70 -5.86 -3.62
CA LEU A 93 -3.84 -6.24 -4.74
C LEU A 93 -4.58 -6.26 -6.08
N SER A 94 -5.83 -6.75 -6.10
CA SER A 94 -6.69 -6.74 -7.30
C SER A 94 -7.03 -5.32 -7.76
N ASP A 95 -7.26 -4.40 -6.82
CA ASP A 95 -7.49 -2.97 -7.11
C ASP A 95 -6.23 -2.32 -7.71
N LEU A 96 -5.04 -2.58 -7.14
CA LEU A 96 -3.77 -2.12 -7.71
C LEU A 96 -3.54 -2.71 -9.11
N TYR A 97 -3.82 -3.99 -9.30
CA TYR A 97 -3.68 -4.62 -10.62
C TYR A 97 -4.61 -3.98 -11.66
N SER A 98 -5.86 -3.69 -11.26
CA SER A 98 -6.86 -3.02 -12.09
C SER A 98 -6.46 -1.58 -12.44
N LYS A 99 -5.72 -0.89 -11.55
CA LYS A 99 -5.10 0.42 -11.79
C LYS A 99 -3.88 0.37 -12.72
N GLY A 100 -3.49 -0.82 -13.19
CA GLY A 100 -2.41 -1.02 -14.16
C GLY A 100 -1.03 -1.26 -13.54
N PHE A 101 -0.94 -1.46 -12.22
CA PHE A 101 0.32 -1.85 -11.58
C PHE A 101 0.66 -3.30 -11.92
N LYS A 102 1.85 -3.51 -12.49
CA LYS A 102 2.37 -4.84 -12.86
C LYS A 102 3.50 -5.30 -11.95
N LYS A 103 4.10 -4.39 -11.18
CA LYS A 103 5.10 -4.68 -10.16
C LYS A 103 4.61 -4.24 -8.79
N LEU A 104 4.92 -5.03 -7.78
CA LEU A 104 4.57 -4.77 -6.38
C LEU A 104 5.81 -4.94 -5.51
N VAL A 105 6.10 -3.93 -4.70
CA VAL A 105 6.98 -4.07 -3.53
C VAL A 105 6.09 -4.00 -2.30
N PHE A 106 5.97 -5.12 -1.60
CA PHE A 106 5.13 -5.22 -0.41
C PHE A 106 5.97 -5.00 0.85
N VAL A 107 5.69 -3.93 1.59
CA VAL A 107 6.46 -3.55 2.78
C VAL A 107 5.70 -3.98 4.03
N VAL A 108 6.37 -4.76 4.89
CA VAL A 108 5.81 -5.24 6.16
C VAL A 108 6.80 -5.06 7.30
N GLY A 109 6.28 -5.13 8.53
CA GLY A 109 7.11 -5.22 9.73
C GLY A 109 7.88 -6.53 9.77
N SER A 110 9.05 -6.50 10.41
CA SER A 110 9.94 -7.67 10.52
C SER A 110 9.26 -8.87 11.18
N ASP A 111 8.35 -8.63 12.11
CA ASP A 111 7.52 -9.63 12.79
C ASP A 111 6.65 -10.46 11.82
N ARG A 112 6.38 -9.91 10.63
CA ARG A 112 5.53 -10.57 9.62
C ARG A 112 6.33 -11.26 8.51
N LEU A 113 7.63 -11.00 8.38
CA LEU A 113 8.45 -11.56 7.29
C LEU A 113 8.42 -13.10 7.25
N SER A 114 8.45 -13.76 8.41
CA SER A 114 8.38 -15.23 8.51
C SER A 114 7.07 -15.84 8.04
N LYS A 115 5.99 -15.04 7.95
CA LYS A 115 4.71 -15.49 7.38
C LYS A 115 4.74 -15.47 5.86
N PHE A 116 5.51 -14.58 5.26
CA PHE A 116 5.66 -14.49 3.80
C PHE A 116 6.61 -15.56 3.24
N SER A 117 7.52 -16.11 4.04
CA SER A 117 8.35 -17.24 3.59
C SER A 117 7.59 -18.57 3.50
N LYS A 118 6.33 -18.60 3.94
CA LYS A 118 5.45 -19.79 3.92
C LYS A 118 4.31 -19.67 2.90
N TRP A 119 4.29 -18.58 2.15
CA TRP A 119 3.35 -18.34 1.05
C TRP A 119 4.02 -18.77 -0.26
#